data_AF-M5BYY4-F1
#
_entry.id   AF-M5BYY4-F1
#
_cell.length_a   1.000
_cell.length_b   1.000
_cell.length_c   1.000
_cell.angle_alpha   90.00
_cell.angle_beta   90.00
_cell.angle_gamma   90.00
#
_symmetry.space_group_name_H-M   'P 1'
#
loop_
_entity.id
_entity.type
_entity.pdbx_description
1 polymer ?
#
loop_
_entity_poly.entity_id
_entity_poly.type
_entity_poly.pdbx_seq_one_letter_code
_entity_poly.pdbx_strand_id
1 'polypeptide(L)'
;MGTSVHWHGIFQEGTPWMDGPAGITQCPIPSGGSFTYKFKITGQYGTYWWHAHAGSQLSDGVHGALIVHSVNDPLKRGEHYDYDQIIIQGDWYHNTSAEIVKALDTPQGYQGSQAAPPPVSAMFNGYGTFNCKKFGTPQTCFTREPYELQVYPNKKYRLRIINTAAHGIYDIHFS
;
A
#
# COMPACT_ATOMS: atom_id res chain seq x y z
N MET A 1 16.51 -11.18 6.20
CA MET A 1 16.41 -10.20 5.10
C MET A 1 16.42 -8.80 5.69
N GLY A 2 16.96 -7.82 4.97
CA GLY A 2 16.78 -6.41 5.31
C GLY A 2 15.49 -5.84 4.72
N THR A 3 15.31 -4.52 4.78
CA THR A 3 14.22 -3.80 4.13
C THR A 3 14.76 -2.68 3.24
N SER A 4 13.93 -2.10 2.39
CA SER A 4 14.22 -0.87 1.66
C SER A 4 12.90 -0.21 1.29
N VAL A 5 12.87 1.12 1.18
CA VAL A 5 11.65 1.89 0.86
C VAL A 5 11.81 2.55 -0.50
N HIS A 6 10.86 2.29 -1.40
CA HIS A 6 10.76 2.94 -2.70
C HIS A 6 9.69 4.03 -2.71
N TRP A 7 9.97 5.10 -3.45
CA TRP A 7 9.15 6.30 -3.56
C TRP A 7 8.42 6.29 -4.90
N HIS A 8 7.35 5.50 -4.98
CA HIS A 8 6.68 5.16 -6.22
C HIS A 8 6.24 6.38 -7.03
N GLY A 9 6.79 6.51 -8.23
CA GLY A 9 6.50 7.59 -9.17
C GLY A 9 7.35 8.85 -8.97
N ILE A 10 8.21 8.92 -7.95
CA ILE A 10 9.17 10.02 -7.79
C ILE A 10 10.37 9.78 -8.72
N PHE A 11 10.77 10.80 -9.49
CA PHE A 11 11.77 10.65 -10.55
C PHE A 11 13.20 10.45 -10.06
N GLN A 12 13.49 10.76 -8.78
CA GLN A 12 14.83 10.66 -8.18
C GLN A 12 15.91 11.39 -9.00
N GLU A 13 15.56 12.54 -9.59
CA GLU A 13 16.49 13.34 -10.40
C GLU A 13 17.73 13.72 -9.58
N GLY A 14 18.90 13.32 -10.09
CA GLY A 14 20.20 13.53 -9.41
C GLY A 14 20.39 12.73 -8.12
N THR A 15 19.47 11.82 -7.77
CA THR A 15 19.51 11.00 -6.54
C THR A 15 19.09 9.54 -6.77
N PRO A 16 19.50 8.85 -7.85
CA PRO A 16 19.05 7.48 -8.15
C PRO A 16 19.36 6.46 -7.04
N TRP A 17 20.41 6.67 -6.24
CA TRP A 17 20.73 5.82 -5.08
C TRP A 17 19.74 5.95 -3.90
N MET A 18 18.81 6.91 -3.97
CA MET A 18 17.72 7.10 -3.01
C MET A 18 16.40 6.47 -3.47
N ASP A 19 16.40 5.76 -4.61
CA ASP A 19 15.18 5.25 -5.20
C ASP A 19 14.54 4.11 -4.39
N GLY A 20 15.32 3.23 -3.78
CA GLY A 20 14.79 2.21 -2.86
C GLY A 20 14.71 0.75 -3.32
N PRO A 21 14.78 0.37 -4.61
CA PRO A 21 14.78 -1.05 -4.99
C PRO A 21 16.02 -1.80 -4.48
N ALA A 22 15.82 -2.74 -3.55
CA ALA A 22 16.89 -3.53 -2.96
C ALA A 22 17.59 -4.41 -4.02
N GLY A 23 18.92 -4.36 -4.03
CA GLY A 23 19.75 -5.08 -5.01
C GLY A 23 19.90 -4.37 -6.36
N ILE A 24 19.22 -3.24 -6.57
CA ILE A 24 19.35 -2.42 -7.78
C ILE A 24 20.03 -1.09 -7.45
N THR A 25 19.39 -0.25 -6.63
CA THR A 25 19.92 1.10 -6.31
C THR A 25 20.61 1.17 -4.95
N GLN A 26 20.36 0.20 -4.09
CA GLN A 26 20.98 0.08 -2.78
C GLN A 26 20.97 -1.36 -2.25
N CYS A 27 21.85 -1.66 -1.29
CA CYS A 27 21.71 -2.84 -0.46
C CYS A 27 20.50 -2.71 0.48
N PRO A 28 19.86 -3.82 0.89
CA PRO A 28 18.84 -3.80 1.93
C PRO A 28 19.40 -3.22 3.24
N ILE A 29 18.59 -2.39 3.91
CA ILE A 29 18.83 -1.90 5.27
C ILE A 29 18.76 -3.11 6.21
N PRO A 30 19.84 -3.47 6.92
CA PRO A 30 19.84 -4.65 7.78
C PRO A 30 18.97 -4.45 9.02
N SER A 31 18.60 -5.55 9.68
CA SER A 31 17.92 -5.50 10.98
C SER A 31 18.75 -4.71 12.00
N GLY A 32 18.12 -3.76 12.70
CA GLY A 32 18.81 -2.84 13.61
C GLY A 32 19.62 -1.74 12.91
N GLY A 33 19.70 -1.75 11.58
CA GLY A 33 20.30 -0.71 10.77
C GLY A 33 19.37 0.48 10.55
N SER A 34 19.93 1.56 10.03
CA SER A 34 19.18 2.75 9.62
C SER A 34 19.72 3.29 8.30
N PHE A 35 18.85 3.96 7.56
CA PHE A 35 19.22 4.66 6.32
C PHE A 35 18.32 5.88 6.17
N THR A 36 18.91 7.00 5.76
CA THR A 36 18.18 8.25 5.55
C THR A 36 18.06 8.51 4.05
N TYR A 37 16.83 8.41 3.54
CA TYR A 37 16.50 8.82 2.17
C TYR A 37 16.46 10.34 2.07
N LYS A 38 17.26 10.91 1.16
CA LYS A 38 17.32 12.37 0.94
C LYS A 38 17.35 12.70 -0.54
N PHE A 39 16.23 13.19 -1.05
CA PHE A 39 16.06 13.62 -2.43
C PHE A 39 15.17 14.86 -2.50
N LYS A 40 15.18 15.53 -3.65
CA LYS A 40 14.34 16.69 -3.91
C LYS A 40 13.29 16.31 -4.96
N ILE A 41 12.03 16.62 -4.68
CA ILE A 41 10.95 16.48 -5.66
C ILE A 41 10.91 17.78 -6.47
N THR A 42 11.19 17.70 -7.77
CA THR A 42 11.22 18.85 -8.69
C THR A 42 10.23 18.61 -9.81
N GLY A 43 9.35 19.58 -10.08
CA GLY A 43 8.39 19.49 -11.19
C GLY A 43 7.24 18.48 -11.02
N GLN A 44 7.18 17.75 -9.90
CA GLN A 44 6.12 16.78 -9.61
C GLN A 44 5.20 17.29 -8.50
N TYR A 45 3.89 17.04 -8.64
CA TYR A 45 2.87 17.26 -7.62
C TYR A 45 1.69 16.33 -7.88
N GLY A 46 0.95 15.97 -6.82
CA GLY A 46 -0.19 15.06 -6.93
C GLY A 46 -0.19 13.96 -5.87
N THR A 47 -0.77 12.82 -6.25
CA THR A 47 -0.94 11.65 -5.40
C THR A 47 0.07 10.59 -5.81
N TYR A 48 1.02 10.32 -4.91
CA TYR A 48 2.01 9.26 -5.01
C TYR A 48 1.90 8.36 -3.79
N TRP A 49 2.80 7.39 -3.67
CA TRP A 49 2.89 6.50 -2.54
C TRP A 49 4.32 5.99 -2.36
N TRP A 50 4.58 5.37 -1.22
CA TRP A 50 5.82 4.67 -0.94
C TRP A 50 5.51 3.26 -0.49
N HIS A 51 6.45 2.35 -0.70
CA HIS A 51 6.31 0.98 -0.23
C HIS A 51 7.66 0.30 -0.03
N ALA A 52 7.68 -0.78 0.76
CA ALA A 52 8.84 -1.64 0.82
C ALA A 52 9.13 -2.21 -0.57
N HIS A 53 10.40 -2.19 -0.96
CA HIS A 53 10.88 -2.70 -2.25
C HIS A 53 12.00 -3.73 -2.06
N ALA A 54 11.87 -4.52 -0.98
CA ALA A 54 12.69 -5.66 -0.65
C ALA A 54 11.79 -6.90 -0.46
N GLY A 55 11.95 -7.90 -1.34
CA GLY A 55 11.10 -9.08 -1.36
C GLY A 55 9.62 -8.71 -1.53
N SER A 56 8.73 -9.41 -0.82
CA SER A 56 7.28 -9.20 -0.86
C SER A 56 6.74 -8.42 0.35
N GLN A 57 7.59 -7.64 1.03
CA GLN A 57 7.25 -6.88 2.24
C GLN A 57 6.11 -5.86 2.04
N LEU A 58 5.87 -5.41 0.80
CA LEU A 58 4.68 -4.59 0.47
C LEU A 58 3.39 -5.31 0.90
N SER A 59 3.29 -6.61 0.64
CA SER A 59 2.10 -7.43 0.95
C SER A 59 1.85 -7.60 2.45
N ASP A 60 2.87 -7.36 3.27
CA ASP A 60 2.79 -7.39 4.73
C ASP A 60 2.40 -6.02 5.33
N GLY A 61 2.02 -5.05 4.49
CA GLY A 61 1.51 -3.75 4.91
C GLY A 61 2.56 -2.64 5.01
N VAL A 62 3.78 -2.85 4.51
CA VAL A 62 4.84 -1.82 4.54
C VAL A 62 4.67 -0.88 3.35
N HIS A 63 3.70 0.03 3.44
CA HIS A 63 3.41 1.04 2.44
C HIS A 63 2.65 2.23 3.03
N GLY A 64 2.55 3.32 2.26
CA GLY A 64 1.79 4.51 2.66
C GLY A 64 1.65 5.52 1.55
N ALA A 65 0.75 6.49 1.74
CA ALA A 65 0.56 7.58 0.79
C ALA A 65 1.73 8.58 0.84
N LEU A 66 2.01 9.18 -0.31
CA LEU A 66 2.94 10.31 -0.47
C LEU A 66 2.22 11.40 -1.26
N ILE A 67 1.75 12.44 -0.58
CA ILE A 67 1.06 13.55 -1.24
C ILE A 67 2.02 14.72 -1.41
N VAL A 68 2.21 15.14 -2.65
CA VAL A 68 3.05 16.29 -2.99
C VAL A 68 2.16 17.45 -3.38
N HIS A 69 2.01 18.42 -2.49
CA HIS A 69 1.21 19.62 -2.74
C HIS A 69 1.99 20.64 -3.57
N SER A 70 1.26 21.42 -4.37
CA SER A 70 1.84 22.51 -5.17
C SER A 70 0.83 23.64 -5.32
N VAL A 71 1.33 24.87 -5.39
CA VAL A 71 0.52 26.05 -5.77
C VAL A 71 0.04 25.97 -7.22
N ASN A 72 0.68 25.14 -8.03
CA ASN A 72 0.32 24.88 -9.42
C ASN A 72 -0.70 23.74 -9.58
N ASP A 73 -1.17 23.12 -8.48
CA ASP A 73 -2.22 22.11 -8.53
C ASP A 73 -3.53 22.76 -9.06
N PRO A 74 -4.14 22.25 -10.14
CA PRO A 74 -5.35 22.84 -10.70
C PRO A 74 -6.53 22.76 -9.73
N LEU A 75 -6.55 21.77 -8.83
CA LEU A 75 -7.59 21.63 -7.82
C LEU A 75 -7.16 22.33 -6.52
N LYS A 76 -7.80 23.46 -6.24
CA LYS A 76 -7.56 24.27 -5.04
C LYS A 76 -8.62 24.04 -3.97
N ARG A 77 -8.16 23.82 -2.72
CA ARG A 77 -9.05 23.71 -1.56
C ARG A 77 -9.79 25.04 -1.34
N GLY A 78 -11.08 24.98 -1.01
CA GLY A 78 -11.96 26.13 -0.85
C GLY A 78 -12.61 26.64 -2.15
N GLU A 79 -12.05 26.29 -3.31
CA GLU A 79 -12.63 26.61 -4.63
C GLU A 79 -13.24 25.35 -5.26
N HIS A 80 -12.43 24.30 -5.40
CA HIS A 80 -12.80 23.06 -6.09
C HIS A 80 -13.31 21.98 -5.13
N TYR A 81 -12.70 21.87 -3.94
CA TYR A 81 -13.09 20.92 -2.91
C TYR A 81 -12.95 21.52 -1.52
N ASP A 82 -13.77 21.06 -0.57
CA ASP A 82 -13.70 21.40 0.84
C ASP A 82 -12.74 20.46 1.60
N TYR A 83 -12.78 19.17 1.27
CA TYR A 83 -12.02 18.12 1.94
C TYR A 83 -11.13 17.34 0.96
N ASP A 84 -9.94 16.97 1.41
CA ASP A 84 -8.98 16.15 0.66
C ASP A 84 -8.79 14.84 1.43
N GLN A 85 -9.19 13.72 0.84
CA GLN A 85 -9.26 12.42 1.51
C GLN A 85 -8.37 11.42 0.78
N ILE A 86 -7.53 10.71 1.54
CA ILE A 86 -6.67 9.66 1.01
C ILE A 86 -7.36 8.32 1.24
N ILE A 87 -7.45 7.52 0.18
CA ILE A 87 -7.99 6.16 0.21
C ILE A 87 -6.89 5.24 -0.32
N ILE A 88 -6.27 4.49 0.59
CA ILE A 88 -5.34 3.42 0.25
C ILE A 88 -6.15 2.14 0.12
N GLN A 89 -6.35 1.70 -1.12
CA GLN A 89 -6.91 0.41 -1.46
C GLN A 89 -5.80 -0.63 -1.48
N GLY A 90 -5.97 -1.73 -0.76
CA GLY A 90 -5.01 -2.82 -0.71
C GLY A 90 -5.67 -4.19 -0.67
N ASP A 91 -4.85 -5.22 -0.51
CA ASP A 91 -5.29 -6.58 -0.29
C ASP A 91 -4.54 -7.18 0.90
N TRP A 92 -5.11 -8.22 1.51
CA TRP A 92 -4.55 -8.81 2.73
C TRP A 92 -4.57 -10.32 2.72
N TYR A 93 -3.51 -10.90 3.27
CA TYR A 93 -3.32 -12.32 3.48
C TYR A 93 -3.15 -12.58 4.98
N HIS A 94 -3.63 -13.74 5.46
CA HIS A 94 -3.48 -14.11 6.88
C HIS A 94 -2.11 -14.73 7.21
N ASN A 95 -1.39 -15.21 6.19
CA ASN A 95 0.01 -15.60 6.32
C ASN A 95 0.91 -14.47 5.84
N THR A 96 2.12 -14.42 6.38
CA THR A 96 3.12 -13.44 5.93
C THR A 96 3.53 -13.74 4.50
N SER A 97 3.93 -12.69 3.77
CA SER A 97 4.45 -12.81 2.42
C SER A 97 5.64 -13.78 2.34
N ALA A 98 6.49 -13.80 3.36
CA ALA A 98 7.63 -14.71 3.44
C ALA A 98 7.20 -16.19 3.53
N GLU A 99 6.15 -16.50 4.30
CA GLU A 99 5.59 -17.86 4.39
C GLU A 99 4.97 -18.29 3.05
N ILE A 100 4.18 -17.40 2.44
CA ILE A 100 3.51 -17.67 1.16
C ILE A 100 4.54 -17.89 0.05
N VAL A 101 5.48 -16.96 -0.11
CA VAL A 101 6.53 -17.04 -1.15
C VAL A 101 7.39 -18.29 -0.96
N LYS A 102 7.79 -18.60 0.28
CA LYS A 102 8.55 -19.83 0.55
C LYS A 102 7.78 -21.09 0.18
N ALA A 103 6.47 -21.13 0.42
CA ALA A 103 5.63 -22.28 0.04
C ALA A 103 5.49 -22.40 -1.48
N LEU A 104 5.31 -21.27 -2.18
CA LEU A 104 5.23 -21.23 -3.65
C LEU A 104 6.51 -21.70 -4.33
N ASP A 105 7.67 -21.58 -3.67
CA ASP A 105 8.97 -22.07 -4.16
C ASP A 105 9.15 -23.60 -4.02
N THR A 106 8.11 -24.32 -3.59
CA THR A 106 8.09 -25.79 -3.49
C THR A 106 7.17 -26.42 -4.53
N PRO A 107 7.35 -27.70 -4.89
CA PRO A 107 6.44 -28.42 -5.77
C PRO A 107 4.99 -28.51 -5.24
N GLN A 108 4.81 -28.47 -3.91
CA GLN A 108 3.50 -28.52 -3.27
C GLN A 108 2.76 -27.17 -3.39
N GLY A 109 3.49 -26.07 -3.52
CA GLY A 109 2.93 -24.72 -3.56
C GLY A 109 2.32 -24.27 -2.23
N TYR A 110 1.64 -23.13 -2.27
CA TYR A 110 0.87 -22.62 -1.14
C TYR A 110 -0.55 -23.19 -1.18
N GLN A 111 -0.97 -23.87 -0.11
CA GLN A 111 -2.28 -24.53 -0.03
C GLN A 111 -2.57 -25.51 -1.19
N GLY A 112 -1.54 -26.20 -1.68
CA GLY A 112 -1.66 -27.20 -2.76
C GLY A 112 -1.68 -26.60 -4.17
N SER A 113 -1.38 -25.30 -4.32
CA SER A 113 -1.33 -24.61 -5.60
C SER A 113 -0.04 -23.82 -5.75
N GLN A 114 0.56 -23.85 -6.95
CA GLN A 114 1.70 -23.00 -7.31
C GLN A 114 1.27 -21.64 -7.88
N ALA A 115 -0.03 -21.41 -8.05
CA ALA A 115 -0.54 -20.11 -8.44
C ALA A 115 -0.43 -19.11 -7.28
N ALA A 116 -0.22 -17.83 -7.61
CA ALA A 116 -0.34 -16.76 -6.63
C ALA A 116 -1.73 -16.83 -5.98
N PRO A 117 -1.82 -16.92 -4.63
CA PRO A 117 -3.11 -17.06 -3.97
C PRO A 117 -3.94 -15.78 -4.17
N PRO A 118 -5.27 -15.89 -4.24
CA PRO A 118 -6.12 -14.73 -4.10
C PRO A 118 -6.00 -14.17 -2.67
N PRO A 119 -6.12 -12.84 -2.48
CA PRO A 119 -6.14 -12.25 -1.16
C PRO A 119 -7.40 -12.68 -0.38
N VAL A 120 -7.28 -12.68 0.95
CA VAL A 120 -8.35 -13.04 1.87
C VAL A 120 -9.35 -11.90 2.05
N SER A 121 -8.85 -10.66 2.02
CA SER A 121 -9.67 -9.46 2.18
C SER A 121 -9.17 -8.34 1.27
N ALA A 122 -10.12 -7.58 0.73
CA ALA A 122 -9.85 -6.24 0.27
C ALA A 122 -9.69 -5.31 1.48
N MET A 123 -8.81 -4.32 1.35
CA MET A 123 -8.50 -3.38 2.43
C MET A 123 -8.72 -1.96 1.96
N PHE A 124 -9.37 -1.14 2.78
CA PHE A 124 -9.44 0.31 2.61
C PHE A 124 -8.84 0.96 3.86
N ASN A 125 -7.77 1.76 3.69
CA ASN A 125 -7.08 2.47 4.79
C ASN A 125 -6.74 1.57 6.00
N GLY A 126 -6.38 0.31 5.76
CA GLY A 126 -6.03 -0.66 6.81
C GLY A 126 -7.21 -1.40 7.44
N TYR A 127 -8.44 -1.23 6.93
CA TYR A 127 -9.63 -1.96 7.36
C TYR A 127 -10.10 -2.90 6.25
N GLY A 128 -10.29 -4.17 6.60
CA GLY A 128 -10.90 -5.18 5.75
C GLY A 128 -11.81 -6.06 6.58
N THR A 129 -12.70 -6.77 5.91
CA THR A 129 -13.67 -7.64 6.57
C THR A 129 -13.38 -9.10 6.22
N PHE A 130 -13.53 -9.97 7.22
CA PHE A 130 -13.41 -11.41 7.07
C PHE A 130 -14.45 -12.09 7.96
N ASN A 131 -15.12 -13.13 7.45
CA ASN A 131 -16.14 -13.84 8.19
C ASN A 131 -15.52 -14.86 9.17
N CYS A 132 -15.06 -14.36 10.32
CA CYS A 132 -14.47 -15.18 11.37
C CYS A 132 -15.45 -16.19 11.98
N LYS A 133 -16.75 -15.90 11.99
CA LYS A 133 -17.76 -16.86 12.47
C LYS A 133 -17.82 -18.12 11.60
N LYS A 134 -17.62 -17.97 10.29
CA LYS A 134 -17.68 -19.07 9.32
C LYS A 134 -16.33 -19.76 9.12
N PHE A 135 -15.24 -19.00 9.11
CA PHE A 135 -13.92 -19.49 8.67
C PHE A 135 -12.80 -19.33 9.71
N GLY A 136 -13.06 -18.69 10.85
CA GLY A 136 -12.07 -18.42 11.89
C GLY A 136 -12.26 -19.27 13.14
N THR A 137 -11.32 -19.14 14.08
CA THR A 137 -11.46 -19.63 15.44
C THR A 137 -11.73 -18.45 16.38
N PRO A 138 -12.65 -18.56 17.36
CA PRO A 138 -13.02 -17.44 18.23
C PRO A 138 -11.85 -16.84 19.04
N GLN A 139 -10.76 -17.59 19.21
CA GLN A 139 -9.60 -17.17 19.99
C GLN A 139 -8.63 -16.29 19.21
N THR A 140 -8.59 -16.39 17.87
CA THR A 140 -7.59 -15.70 17.05
C THR A 140 -8.16 -14.90 15.88
N CYS A 141 -9.48 -14.94 15.65
CA CYS A 141 -10.13 -14.25 14.55
C CYS A 141 -11.28 -13.36 15.04
N PHE A 142 -11.22 -12.07 14.71
CA PHE A 142 -12.26 -11.09 15.04
C PHE A 142 -12.69 -10.35 13.77
N THR A 143 -13.98 -10.43 13.44
CA THR A 143 -14.54 -9.63 12.33
C THR A 143 -14.61 -8.18 12.78
N ARG A 144 -14.07 -7.28 11.95
CA ARG A 144 -14.12 -5.83 12.17
C ARG A 144 -15.15 -5.20 11.22
N GLU A 145 -15.66 -4.05 11.63
CA GLU A 145 -16.46 -3.20 10.74
C GLU A 145 -15.61 -2.69 9.57
N PRO A 146 -16.22 -2.50 8.38
CA PRO A 146 -15.53 -1.97 7.22
C PRO A 146 -15.09 -0.52 7.43
N TYR A 147 -14.19 -0.05 6.57
CA TYR A 147 -13.86 1.37 6.51
C TYR A 147 -15.09 2.19 6.13
N GLU A 148 -15.37 3.25 6.89
CA GLU A 148 -16.39 4.23 6.56
C GLU A 148 -15.75 5.60 6.34
N LEU A 149 -16.02 6.19 5.17
CA LEU A 149 -15.67 7.58 4.89
C LEU A 149 -16.82 8.49 5.34
N GLN A 150 -16.59 9.24 6.41
CA GLN A 150 -17.57 10.22 6.89
C GLN A 150 -17.62 11.43 5.96
N VAL A 151 -18.81 11.74 5.43
CA VAL A 151 -19.04 12.85 4.51
C VAL A 151 -20.09 13.81 5.04
N TYR A 152 -19.94 15.10 4.72
CA TYR A 152 -20.86 16.16 5.14
C TYR A 152 -21.74 16.59 3.97
N PRO A 153 -23.05 16.83 4.20
CA PRO A 153 -23.95 17.34 3.17
C PRO A 153 -23.44 18.64 2.52
N ASN A 154 -23.65 18.77 1.21
CA ASN A 154 -23.29 19.96 0.42
C ASN A 154 -21.79 20.32 0.43
N LYS A 155 -20.91 19.35 0.69
CA LYS A 155 -19.45 19.50 0.64
C LYS A 155 -18.84 18.77 -0.53
N LYS A 156 -17.77 19.34 -1.10
CA LYS A 156 -17.02 18.78 -2.23
C LYS A 156 -15.76 18.07 -1.72
N TYR A 157 -15.50 16.89 -2.25
CA TYR A 157 -14.38 16.05 -1.81
C TYR A 157 -13.43 15.77 -2.98
N ARG A 158 -12.13 15.94 -2.74
CA ARG A 158 -11.08 15.35 -3.57
C ARG A 158 -10.71 14.01 -2.95
N LEU A 159 -10.91 12.93 -3.70
CA LEU A 159 -10.50 11.58 -3.29
C LEU A 159 -9.17 11.23 -3.97
N ARG A 160 -8.18 10.85 -3.17
CA ARG A 160 -6.85 10.40 -3.61
C ARG A 160 -6.77 8.90 -3.42
N ILE A 161 -7.12 8.17 -4.46
CA ILE A 161 -7.17 6.72 -4.45
C ILE A 161 -5.80 6.17 -4.85
N ILE A 162 -5.26 5.26 -4.05
CA ILE A 162 -3.97 4.59 -4.27
C ILE A 162 -4.23 3.08 -4.17
N ASN A 163 -3.89 2.31 -5.20
CA ASN A 163 -3.90 0.85 -5.12
C ASN A 163 -2.51 0.34 -4.71
N THR A 164 -2.42 -0.28 -3.54
CA THR A 164 -1.20 -0.90 -2.97
C THR A 164 -1.32 -2.41 -2.87
N ALA A 165 -2.32 -3.01 -3.53
CA ALA A 165 -2.52 -4.45 -3.53
C ALA A 165 -1.36 -5.18 -4.19
N ALA A 166 -1.01 -6.33 -3.62
CA ALA A 166 0.00 -7.21 -4.18
C ALA A 166 -0.52 -8.00 -5.39
N HIS A 167 -1.82 -8.28 -5.43
CA HIS A 167 -2.45 -9.08 -6.47
C HIS A 167 -3.81 -8.51 -6.91
N GLY A 168 -4.62 -8.00 -5.98
CA GLY A 168 -5.98 -7.55 -6.26
C GLY A 168 -6.07 -6.39 -7.28
N ILE A 169 -6.97 -6.56 -8.26
CA ILE A 169 -7.41 -5.49 -9.18
C ILE A 169 -8.81 -5.07 -8.73
N TYR A 170 -9.02 -3.77 -8.57
CA TYR A 170 -10.25 -3.22 -8.00
C TYR A 170 -10.93 -2.24 -8.95
N ASP A 171 -12.26 -2.29 -8.93
CA ASP A 171 -13.13 -1.27 -9.49
C ASP A 171 -13.87 -0.59 -8.35
N ILE A 172 -13.90 0.74 -8.33
CA ILE A 172 -14.38 1.55 -7.20
C ILE A 172 -15.60 2.35 -7.62
N HIS A 173 -16.71 2.10 -6.92
CA HIS A 173 -17.99 2.76 -7.16
C HIS A 173 -18.48 3.46 -5.89
N PHE A 174 -19.16 4.58 -6.07
CA PHE A 174 -19.88 5.29 -5.02
C PHE A 174 -21.37 5.26 -5.38
N SER A 175 -22.21 4.81 -4.45
CA SER A 175 -23.67 4.68 -4.61
C SER A 175 -24.41 5.66 -3.73
#